data_AF-A0A0R2X8U3-F1
#
_entry.id   AF-A0A0R2X8U3-F1
#
_cell.length_a   1.000
_cell.length_b   1.000
_cell.length_c   1.000
_cell.angle_alpha   90.00
_cell.angle_beta   90.00
_cell.angle_gamma   90.00
#
_symmetry.space_group_name_H-M   'P 1'
#
loop_
_entity.id
_entity.type
_entity.pdbx_description
1 polymer ?
#
loop_
_entity_poly.entity_id
_entity_poly.type
_entity_poly.pdbx_seq_one_letter_code
_entity_poly.pdbx_strand_id
1 'polypeptide(L)'
;MSHSQPLPGVSRTIIRDRYALIGPDSHVPSVLPGWNQTTAHILISPAMGAGLVQTLLVLADQASGTGNTGEEQHFLFVLDGSCRLNGKSLSAGHYGWLPPSTKFDVQSSGAKIMRFAKRYEPLAGTPVPAAFFGDSAKVAETPFLGDPHARLRGLIPETDLGHDFAVNIFTFD
;
A
#
# COMPACT_ATOMS: atom_id res chain seq x y z
N MET A 1 18.39 13.64 14.44
CA MET A 1 19.10 12.38 14.74
C MET A 1 20.15 12.18 13.67
N SER A 2 21.41 11.98 14.05
CA SER A 2 22.50 11.77 13.09
C SER A 2 22.30 10.42 12.38
N HIS A 3 22.09 10.43 11.06
CA HIS A 3 22.14 9.20 10.27
C HIS A 3 23.62 8.78 10.17
N SER A 4 24.04 7.89 11.07
CA SER A 4 25.34 7.22 10.96
C SER A 4 25.39 6.48 9.62
N GLN A 5 26.47 6.68 8.87
CA GLN A 5 26.74 5.95 7.65
C GLN A 5 26.68 4.44 7.94
N PRO A 6 25.92 3.63 7.17
CA PRO A 6 25.80 2.21 7.43
C PRO A 6 27.17 1.53 7.32
N LEU A 7 27.50 0.69 8.30
CA LEU A 7 28.73 -0.10 8.30
C LEU A 7 28.65 -1.17 7.20
N PRO A 8 29.73 -1.44 6.45
CA PRO A 8 29.74 -2.49 5.42
C PRO A 8 29.27 -3.84 5.98
N GLY A 9 28.30 -4.46 5.33
CA GLY A 9 27.78 -5.78 5.69
C GLY A 9 26.85 -5.83 6.92
N VAL A 10 26.56 -4.69 7.55
CA VAL A 10 25.62 -4.63 8.69
C VAL A 10 24.24 -4.22 8.19
N SER A 11 23.23 -5.04 8.47
CA SER A 11 21.83 -4.72 8.21
C SER A 11 20.94 -5.20 9.35
N ARG A 12 19.83 -4.47 9.58
CA ARG A 12 18.75 -4.92 10.47
C ARG A 12 17.74 -5.81 9.75
N THR A 13 17.95 -6.07 8.46
CA THR A 13 17.06 -6.90 7.66
C THR A 13 17.25 -8.36 8.01
N ILE A 14 16.15 -9.03 8.28
CA ILE A 14 16.10 -10.43 8.70
C ILE A 14 15.01 -11.11 7.88
N ILE A 15 15.37 -12.14 7.13
CA ILE A 15 14.43 -13.04 6.45
C ILE A 15 14.44 -14.39 7.17
N ARG A 16 13.25 -14.90 7.49
CA ARG A 16 13.01 -16.23 8.09
C ARG A 16 11.85 -16.89 7.37
N ASP A 17 11.69 -18.19 7.59
CA ASP A 17 10.67 -19.00 6.93
C ASP A 17 9.24 -18.50 7.13
N ARG A 18 8.96 -17.82 8.26
CA ARG A 18 7.61 -17.40 8.66
C ARG A 18 7.44 -15.89 8.86
N TYR A 19 8.52 -15.11 8.76
CA TYR A 19 8.45 -13.66 8.90
C TYR A 19 9.67 -12.98 8.28
N ALA A 20 9.53 -11.69 8.00
CA ALA A 20 10.62 -10.83 7.59
C ALA A 20 10.57 -9.50 8.34
N LEU A 21 11.73 -9.00 8.74
CA LEU A 21 11.95 -7.61 9.14
C LEU A 21 12.76 -6.97 8.02
N ILE A 22 12.20 -6.00 7.31
CA ILE A 22 12.85 -5.38 6.14
C ILE A 22 13.17 -3.94 6.49
N GLY A 23 14.47 -3.65 6.64
CA GLY A 23 14.96 -2.32 6.93
C GLY A 23 15.13 -1.47 5.66
N PRO A 24 14.97 -0.13 5.73
CA PRO A 24 15.18 0.76 4.57
C PRO A 24 16.56 0.65 3.92
N ASP A 25 17.57 0.25 4.70
CA ASP A 25 18.94 -0.01 4.25
C ASP A 25 19.07 -1.17 3.26
N SER A 26 18.05 -2.04 3.18
CA SER A 26 17.99 -3.18 2.25
C SER A 26 17.07 -2.96 1.05
N HIS A 27 16.40 -1.81 0.96
CA HIS A 27 15.48 -1.55 -0.14
C HIS A 27 16.24 -1.50 -1.47
N VAL A 28 15.92 -2.43 -2.37
CA VAL A 28 16.49 -2.45 -3.71
C VAL A 28 15.62 -1.59 -4.63
N PRO A 29 16.16 -0.55 -5.28
CA PRO A 29 15.41 0.24 -6.25
C PRO A 29 15.14 -0.56 -7.52
N SER A 30 13.94 -0.40 -8.06
CA SER A 30 13.51 -0.98 -9.32
C SER A 30 12.69 0.04 -10.12
N VAL A 31 12.46 -0.29 -11.38
CA VAL A 31 11.62 0.47 -12.31
C VAL A 31 10.36 -0.32 -12.64
N LEU A 32 9.26 0.37 -12.89
CA LEU A 32 8.00 -0.24 -13.32
C LEU A 32 7.73 0.11 -14.79
N PRO A 33 7.42 -0.85 -15.66
CA PRO A 33 6.96 -0.57 -17.01
C PRO A 33 5.74 0.36 -17.01
N GLY A 34 5.78 1.40 -17.84
CA GLY A 34 4.70 2.40 -17.92
C GLY A 34 4.73 3.47 -16.84
N TRP A 35 5.83 3.55 -16.05
CA TRP A 35 6.05 4.59 -15.03
C TRP A 35 7.31 5.40 -15.35
N ASN A 36 7.22 6.71 -15.15
CA ASN A 36 8.31 7.68 -15.29
C ASN A 36 8.59 8.35 -13.93
N GLN A 37 9.86 8.70 -13.70
CA GLN A 37 10.33 9.37 -12.47
C GLN A 37 9.81 8.73 -11.17
N THR A 38 9.73 7.40 -11.18
CA THR A 38 9.23 6.60 -10.06
C THR A 38 10.25 5.52 -9.74
N THR A 39 10.63 5.43 -8.47
CA THR A 39 11.42 4.32 -7.95
C THR A 39 10.50 3.38 -7.18
N ALA A 40 10.49 2.11 -7.55
CA ALA A 40 9.72 1.08 -6.86
C ALA A 40 10.63 0.22 -5.98
N HIS A 41 10.17 -0.11 -4.78
CA HIS A 41 10.80 -1.06 -3.88
C HIS A 41 9.79 -2.15 -3.56
N ILE A 42 10.00 -3.36 -4.10
CA ILE A 42 9.16 -4.52 -3.79
C ILE A 42 9.63 -5.07 -2.44
N LEU A 43 8.76 -4.96 -1.43
CA LEU A 43 9.09 -5.32 -0.05
C LEU A 43 8.61 -6.73 0.30
N ILE A 44 7.39 -7.08 -0.10
CA ILE A 44 6.81 -8.42 0.11
C ILE A 44 6.34 -8.94 -1.25
N SER A 45 6.55 -10.24 -1.51
CA SER A 45 6.10 -10.89 -2.75
C SER A 45 5.73 -12.36 -2.52
N PRO A 46 5.04 -13.01 -3.48
CA PRO A 46 4.76 -14.44 -3.43
C PRO A 46 5.99 -15.35 -3.30
N ALA A 47 7.17 -14.90 -3.73
CA ALA A 47 8.42 -15.64 -3.52
C ALA A 47 8.77 -15.83 -2.04
N MET A 48 8.17 -15.03 -1.14
CA MET A 48 8.29 -15.16 0.32
C MET A 48 7.16 -15.98 0.94
N GLY A 49 6.28 -16.61 0.14
CA GLY A 49 5.11 -17.34 0.61
C GLY A 49 3.89 -16.46 0.92
N ALA A 50 3.94 -15.16 0.62
CA ALA A 50 2.82 -14.24 0.84
C ALA A 50 1.75 -14.36 -0.27
N GLY A 51 0.48 -14.22 0.10
CA GLY A 51 -0.65 -14.15 -0.86
C GLY A 51 -0.81 -12.78 -1.55
N LEU A 52 0.14 -11.86 -1.37
CA LEU A 52 0.10 -10.50 -1.89
C LEU A 52 1.50 -9.97 -2.22
N VAL A 53 1.53 -8.84 -2.92
CA VAL A 53 2.72 -8.02 -3.16
C VAL A 53 2.57 -6.70 -2.40
N GLN A 54 3.59 -6.33 -1.62
CA GLN A 54 3.71 -5.01 -1.01
C GLN A 54 4.83 -4.24 -1.72
N THR A 55 4.54 -3.03 -2.18
CA THR A 55 5.49 -2.19 -2.91
C THR A 55 5.47 -0.77 -2.37
N LEU A 56 6.63 -0.26 -1.97
CA LEU A 56 6.82 1.17 -1.71
C LEU A 56 7.19 1.86 -3.04
N LEU A 57 6.35 2.81 -3.45
CA LEU A 57 6.58 3.65 -4.62
C LEU A 57 7.04 5.02 -4.15
N VAL A 58 8.18 5.49 -4.66
CA VAL A 58 8.68 6.84 -4.44
C VAL A 58 8.59 7.60 -5.77
N LEU A 59 7.64 8.53 -5.84
CA LEU A 59 7.34 9.31 -7.03
C LEU A 59 7.98 10.69 -6.85
N ALA A 60 8.81 11.11 -7.81
CA ALA A 60 9.35 12.47 -7.82
C ALA A 60 8.31 13.49 -8.31
N ASP A 61 8.71 14.77 -8.38
CA ASP A 61 7.91 15.78 -9.07
C ASP A 61 7.77 15.45 -10.56
N GLN A 62 6.57 15.69 -11.11
CA GLN A 62 6.15 15.33 -12.47
C GLN A 62 6.17 13.82 -12.77
N ALA A 63 6.29 12.97 -11.76
CA ALA A 63 6.19 11.53 -11.93
C ALA A 63 4.79 11.15 -12.43
N SER A 64 4.77 10.17 -13.33
CA SER A 64 3.53 9.65 -13.88
C SER A 64 3.64 8.14 -14.08
N GLY A 65 2.50 7.47 -14.06
CA GLY A 65 2.43 6.04 -14.23
C GLY A 65 1.07 5.61 -14.75
N THR A 66 1.05 4.49 -15.46
CA THR A 66 -0.19 3.81 -15.85
C THR A 66 -0.10 2.35 -15.47
N GLY A 67 -1.26 1.73 -15.27
CA GLY A 67 -1.33 0.32 -14.91
C GLY A 67 -2.69 -0.28 -15.19
N ASN A 68 -2.75 -1.60 -15.04
CA ASN A 68 -3.97 -2.37 -15.00
C ASN A 68 -3.85 -3.37 -13.85
N THR A 69 -4.87 -3.45 -13.01
CA THR A 69 -4.88 -4.38 -11.88
C THR A 69 -5.01 -5.85 -12.32
N GLY A 70 -5.49 -6.12 -13.54
CA GLY A 70 -5.58 -7.47 -14.09
C GLY A 70 -6.50 -8.36 -13.25
N GLU A 71 -5.98 -9.47 -12.73
CA GLU A 71 -6.72 -10.34 -11.80
C GLU A 71 -6.55 -9.92 -10.33
N GLU A 72 -5.70 -8.93 -10.06
CA GLU A 72 -5.44 -8.42 -8.71
C GLU A 72 -6.40 -7.30 -8.35
N GLN A 73 -6.62 -7.09 -7.06
CA GLN A 73 -7.10 -5.83 -6.53
C GLN A 73 -5.93 -5.05 -5.94
N HIS A 74 -5.95 -3.73 -6.05
CA HIS A 74 -4.88 -2.87 -5.55
C HIS A 74 -5.41 -1.95 -4.46
N PHE A 75 -4.64 -1.77 -3.40
CA PHE A 75 -4.85 -0.72 -2.40
C PHE A 75 -3.62 0.18 -2.36
N LEU A 76 -3.82 1.48 -2.52
CA LEU A 76 -2.78 2.49 -2.57
C LEU A 76 -2.99 3.46 -1.41
N PHE A 77 -2.03 3.52 -0.48
CA PHE A 77 -2.03 4.45 0.64
C PHE A 77 -0.93 5.50 0.45
N VAL A 78 -1.29 6.78 0.48
CA VAL A 78 -0.31 7.87 0.38
C VAL A 78 0.31 8.10 1.76
N LEU A 79 1.59 7.75 1.89
CA LEU A 79 2.37 7.93 3.12
C LEU A 79 2.82 9.37 3.30
N ASP A 80 3.18 10.04 2.20
CA ASP A 80 3.76 11.37 2.20
C ASP A 80 3.53 12.05 0.85
N GLY A 81 3.51 13.39 0.84
CA GLY A 81 3.30 14.19 -0.38
C GLY A 81 1.89 14.08 -0.95
N SER A 82 1.77 14.21 -2.28
CA SER A 82 0.48 14.16 -2.97
C SER A 82 0.55 13.64 -4.41
N CYS A 83 -0.55 13.04 -4.86
CA CYS A 83 -0.73 12.54 -6.21
C CYS A 83 -2.19 12.67 -6.65
N ARG A 84 -2.44 12.37 -7.93
CA ARG A 84 -3.76 12.10 -8.48
C ARG A 84 -3.79 10.65 -8.95
N LEU A 85 -4.82 9.91 -8.55
CA LEU A 85 -5.09 8.55 -9.01
C LEU A 85 -6.44 8.55 -9.73
N ASN A 86 -6.46 8.26 -11.04
CA ASN A 86 -7.67 8.34 -11.88
C ASN A 86 -8.41 9.69 -11.73
N GLY A 87 -7.64 10.78 -11.70
CA GLY A 87 -8.15 12.14 -11.50
C GLY A 87 -8.57 12.51 -10.07
N LYS A 88 -8.51 11.58 -9.10
CA LYS A 88 -8.78 11.87 -7.67
C LYS A 88 -7.53 12.36 -6.96
N SER A 89 -7.59 13.54 -6.36
CA SER A 89 -6.48 14.09 -5.58
C SER A 89 -6.33 13.38 -4.23
N LEU A 90 -5.15 12.83 -3.98
CA LEU A 90 -4.79 12.13 -2.75
C LEU A 90 -3.55 12.80 -2.15
N SER A 91 -3.55 12.99 -0.84
CA SER A 91 -2.43 13.50 -0.04
C SER A 91 -2.10 12.52 1.07
N ALA A 92 -1.04 12.76 1.83
CA ALA A 92 -0.69 11.94 2.99
C ALA A 92 -1.93 11.58 3.86
N GLY A 93 -2.10 10.29 4.15
CA GLY A 93 -3.25 9.75 4.88
C GLY A 93 -4.45 9.37 4.01
N HIS A 94 -4.50 9.80 2.76
CA HIS A 94 -5.52 9.36 1.80
C HIS A 94 -5.15 8.02 1.16
N TYR A 95 -6.18 7.31 0.69
CA TYR A 95 -6.01 6.02 0.05
C TYR A 95 -7.06 5.76 -1.03
N GLY A 96 -6.78 4.79 -1.89
CA GLY A 96 -7.69 4.29 -2.91
C GLY A 96 -7.62 2.77 -3.03
N TRP A 97 -8.77 2.12 -3.16
CA TRP A 97 -8.90 0.71 -3.52
C TRP A 97 -9.41 0.62 -4.96
N LEU A 98 -8.77 -0.25 -5.75
CA LEU A 98 -9.09 -0.50 -7.15
C LEU A 98 -9.47 -1.98 -7.32
N PRO A 99 -10.63 -2.29 -7.92
CA PRO A 99 -11.03 -3.67 -8.18
C PRO A 99 -10.13 -4.35 -9.22
N PRO A 100 -10.23 -5.67 -9.39
CA PRO A 100 -9.67 -6.36 -10.55
C PRO A 100 -10.15 -5.75 -11.87
N SER A 101 -9.32 -5.90 -12.89
CA SER A 101 -9.53 -5.43 -14.27
C SER A 101 -9.71 -3.91 -14.40
N THR A 102 -9.13 -3.15 -13.48
CA THR A 102 -9.16 -1.69 -13.47
C THR A 102 -7.93 -1.11 -14.14
N LYS A 103 -8.12 -0.34 -15.21
CA LYS A 103 -7.09 0.56 -15.74
C LYS A 103 -6.95 1.76 -14.82
N PHE A 104 -5.71 2.17 -14.56
CA PHE A 104 -5.47 3.35 -13.74
C PHE A 104 -4.26 4.15 -14.19
N ASP A 105 -4.26 5.44 -13.83
CA ASP A 105 -3.16 6.36 -14.01
C ASP A 105 -2.84 7.10 -12.70
N VAL A 106 -1.56 7.40 -12.51
CA VAL A 106 -1.06 8.19 -11.39
C VAL A 106 -0.26 9.37 -11.93
N GLN A 107 -0.48 10.54 -11.37
CA GLN A 107 0.30 11.76 -11.61
C GLN A 107 0.71 12.33 -10.27
N SER A 108 1.96 12.72 -10.07
CA SER A 108 2.45 13.18 -8.77
C SER A 108 3.34 14.39 -8.88
N SER A 109 3.26 15.24 -7.87
CA SER A 109 4.18 16.37 -7.63
C SER A 109 5.16 16.05 -6.49
N GLY A 110 5.52 14.76 -6.33
CA GLY A 110 6.23 14.24 -5.17
C GLY A 110 5.29 13.50 -4.22
N ALA A 111 5.42 12.17 -4.14
CA ALA A 111 4.68 11.34 -3.20
C ALA A 111 5.41 10.05 -2.83
N LYS A 112 5.08 9.51 -1.66
CA LYS A 112 5.39 8.14 -1.28
C LYS A 112 4.10 7.36 -1.12
N ILE A 113 3.97 6.25 -1.85
CA ILE A 113 2.76 5.43 -1.86
C ILE A 113 3.12 4.02 -1.43
N MET A 114 2.41 3.49 -0.43
CA MET A 114 2.43 2.07 -0.13
C MET A 114 1.32 1.38 -0.94
N ARG A 115 1.71 0.50 -1.86
CA ARG A 115 0.79 -0.32 -2.65
C ARG A 115 0.74 -1.73 -2.11
N PHE A 116 -0.47 -2.25 -1.93
CA PHE A 116 -0.75 -3.67 -1.76
C PHE A 116 -1.46 -4.18 -3.03
N ALA A 117 -1.01 -5.28 -3.59
CA ALA A 117 -1.67 -5.97 -4.70
C ALA A 117 -1.91 -7.43 -4.31
N LYS A 118 -3.16 -7.88 -4.40
CA LYS A 118 -3.58 -9.24 -4.02
C LYS A 118 -4.44 -9.80 -5.15
N ARG A 119 -4.23 -11.04 -5.56
CA ARG A 119 -5.18 -11.71 -6.48
C ARG A 119 -6.57 -11.72 -5.84
N TYR A 120 -7.56 -11.21 -6.58
CA TYR A 120 -8.93 -11.11 -6.08
C TYR A 120 -9.58 -12.49 -6.04
N GLU A 121 -10.19 -12.83 -4.92
CA GLU A 121 -10.91 -14.09 -4.71
C GLU A 121 -12.43 -13.82 -4.73
N PRO A 122 -13.11 -14.07 -5.86
CA PRO A 122 -14.53 -13.76 -5.98
C PRO A 122 -15.37 -14.68 -5.10
N LEU A 123 -16.32 -14.09 -4.37
CA LEU A 123 -17.36 -14.82 -3.67
C LEU A 123 -18.58 -15.01 -4.59
N ALA A 124 -18.99 -16.26 -4.79
CA ALA A 124 -20.13 -16.59 -5.65
C ALA A 124 -21.42 -15.91 -5.16
N GLY A 125 -22.12 -15.22 -6.06
CA GLY A 125 -23.34 -14.48 -5.75
C GLY A 125 -23.12 -13.07 -5.19
N THR A 126 -21.87 -12.67 -4.95
CA THR A 126 -21.52 -11.32 -4.49
C THR A 126 -20.87 -10.51 -5.63
N PRO A 127 -21.32 -9.28 -5.90
CA PRO A 127 -20.71 -8.44 -6.93
C PRO A 127 -19.30 -8.00 -6.51
N VAL A 128 -18.44 -7.73 -7.49
CA VAL A 128 -17.14 -7.09 -7.24
C VAL A 128 -17.39 -5.64 -6.80
N PRO A 129 -16.81 -5.17 -5.68
CA PRO A 129 -16.98 -3.80 -5.24
C PRO A 129 -16.50 -2.78 -6.27
N ALA A 130 -17.09 -1.59 -6.26
CA ALA A 130 -16.60 -0.47 -7.06
C ALA A 130 -15.33 0.12 -6.46
N ALA A 131 -14.50 0.77 -7.28
CA ALA A 131 -13.36 1.53 -6.78
C ALA A 131 -13.83 2.61 -5.79
N PHE A 132 -13.10 2.77 -4.69
CA PHE A 132 -13.40 3.79 -3.69
C PHE A 132 -12.13 4.45 -3.16
N PHE A 133 -12.31 5.63 -2.56
CA PHE A 133 -11.23 6.47 -2.05
C PHE A 133 -11.62 6.98 -0.68
N GLY A 134 -10.63 7.11 0.20
CA GLY A 134 -10.86 7.51 1.59
C GLY A 134 -9.74 8.37 2.15
N ASP A 135 -10.04 8.92 3.32
CA ASP A 135 -9.12 9.68 4.16
C ASP A 135 -9.09 8.99 5.53
N SER A 136 -7.93 8.45 5.90
CA SER A 136 -7.79 7.70 7.15
C SER A 136 -8.14 8.53 8.37
N ALA A 137 -7.97 9.86 8.33
CA ALA A 137 -8.33 10.75 9.43
C ALA A 137 -9.85 10.76 9.72
N LYS A 138 -10.68 10.42 8.72
CA LYS A 138 -12.15 10.37 8.83
C LYS A 138 -12.69 8.99 9.21
N VAL A 139 -11.84 7.97 9.26
CA VAL A 139 -12.22 6.62 9.69
C VAL A 139 -12.22 6.57 11.22
N ALA A 140 -13.32 6.15 11.85
CA ALA A 140 -13.39 6.08 13.30
C ALA A 140 -12.33 5.12 13.89
N GLU A 141 -11.75 5.51 15.03
CA GLU A 141 -10.90 4.63 15.82
C GLU A 141 -11.74 3.80 16.78
N THR A 142 -11.40 2.54 16.94
CA THR A 142 -12.01 1.65 17.92
C THR A 142 -10.92 1.00 18.79
N PRO A 143 -11.12 0.87 20.11
CA PRO A 143 -10.23 0.09 20.97
C PRO A 143 -10.11 -1.35 20.47
N PHE A 144 -8.89 -1.80 20.22
CA PHE A 144 -8.63 -3.15 19.74
C PHE A 144 -8.68 -4.12 20.92
N LEU A 145 -9.58 -5.10 20.85
CA LEU A 145 -9.82 -6.06 21.94
C LEU A 145 -10.12 -5.40 23.30
N GLY A 146 -10.68 -4.18 23.28
CA GLY A 146 -11.01 -3.42 24.48
C GLY A 146 -9.86 -2.63 25.11
N ASP A 147 -8.66 -2.65 24.52
CA ASP A 147 -7.52 -1.86 25.00
C ASP A 147 -7.61 -0.41 24.49
N PRO A 148 -7.77 0.61 25.36
CA PRO A 148 -7.84 2.00 24.93
C PRO A 148 -6.51 2.53 24.37
N HIS A 149 -5.38 1.87 24.69
CA HIS A 149 -4.03 2.23 24.23
C HIS A 149 -3.64 1.57 22.90
N ALA A 150 -4.47 0.66 22.39
CA ALA A 150 -4.32 0.08 21.06
C ALA A 150 -5.57 0.39 20.23
N ARG A 151 -5.48 1.35 19.31
CA ARG A 151 -6.63 1.82 18.54
C ARG A 151 -6.53 1.42 17.07
N LEU A 152 -7.62 0.85 16.55
CA LEU A 152 -7.74 0.32 15.20
C LEU A 152 -8.60 1.24 14.32
N ARG A 153 -8.11 1.56 13.11
CA ARG A 153 -8.91 2.06 11.98
C ARG A 153 -8.94 1.03 10.85
N GLY A 154 -10.11 0.52 10.51
CA GLY A 154 -10.32 -0.35 9.33
C GLY A 154 -10.61 0.48 8.08
N LEU A 155 -9.67 0.47 7.11
CA LEU A 155 -9.73 1.38 5.95
C LEU A 155 -10.63 0.84 4.81
N ILE A 156 -10.87 -0.47 4.78
CA ILE A 156 -11.79 -1.12 3.84
C ILE A 156 -13.10 -1.44 4.59
N PRO A 157 -14.28 -1.11 4.04
CA PRO A 157 -15.56 -1.38 4.70
C PRO A 157 -15.78 -2.88 4.97
N GLU A 158 -15.90 -3.26 6.24
CA GLU A 158 -16.12 -4.66 6.65
C GLU A 158 -17.55 -5.16 6.37
N THR A 159 -18.49 -4.25 6.12
CA THR A 159 -19.89 -4.57 5.84
C THR A 159 -20.13 -5.04 4.40
N ASP A 160 -19.16 -4.84 3.50
CA ASP A 160 -19.24 -5.27 2.10
C ASP A 160 -18.46 -6.56 1.90
N LEU A 161 -19.19 -7.66 1.75
CA LEU A 161 -18.65 -9.01 1.59
C LEU A 161 -17.90 -9.22 0.25
N GLY A 162 -17.94 -8.24 -0.65
CA GLY A 162 -17.13 -8.28 -1.88
C GLY A 162 -15.64 -8.01 -1.64
N HIS A 163 -15.25 -7.53 -0.46
CA HIS A 163 -13.84 -7.37 -0.10
C HIS A 163 -13.27 -8.64 0.58
N ASP A 164 -12.16 -9.15 0.06
CA ASP A 164 -11.52 -10.41 0.52
C ASP A 164 -10.21 -10.17 1.31
N PHE A 165 -9.92 -8.92 1.68
CA PHE A 165 -8.84 -8.54 2.59
C PHE A 165 -9.14 -7.21 3.29
N ALA A 166 -8.37 -6.92 4.34
CA ALA A 166 -8.47 -5.68 5.12
C ALA A 166 -7.14 -4.93 5.14
N VAL A 167 -7.22 -3.61 5.24
CA VAL A 167 -6.06 -2.75 5.52
C VAL A 167 -6.38 -1.91 6.74
N ASN A 168 -5.49 -1.98 7.73
CA ASN A 168 -5.72 -1.46 9.06
C ASN A 168 -4.59 -0.52 9.47
N ILE A 169 -4.92 0.56 10.18
CA ILE A 169 -3.95 1.37 10.92
C ILE A 169 -4.13 1.09 12.40
N PHE A 170 -3.02 0.74 13.05
CA PHE A 170 -2.93 0.64 14.51
C PHE A 170 -2.17 1.83 15.06
N THR A 171 -2.76 2.48 16.07
CA THR A 171 -2.13 3.54 16.86
C THR A 171 -1.91 3.04 18.28
N PHE A 172 -0.71 3.26 18.80
CA PHE A 172 -0.31 2.91 20.17
C PHE A 172 0.19 4.16 20.90
N ASP A 173 -0.16 4.34 22.17
CA ASP A 173 0.31 5.41 23.05
C ASP A 173 0.63 4.97 24.49
#